data_AF-A0A8S2UZF4-F1
#
_entry.id   AF-A0A8S2UZF4-F1
#
_cell.length_a   1.000
_cell.length_b   1.000
_cell.length_c   1.000
_cell.angle_alpha   90.00
_cell.angle_beta   90.00
_cell.angle_gamma   90.00
#
_symmetry.space_group_name_H-M   'P 1'
#
loop_
_entity.id
_entity.type
_entity.pdbx_description
1 polymer ?
#
loop_
_entity_poly.entity_id
_entity_poly.type
_entity_poly.pdbx_seq_one_letter_code
_entity_poly.pdbx_strand_id
1 'polypeptide(L)' 'KDFLGKEYHLSSVVTEIATKRNKTIKQHEILLLDDDVKKILIAEKFGHKVLEIRDEINLDMFKNFADHILYEC' A
#
# COMPACT_ATOMS: atom_id res chain seq x y z
N LYS A 1 0.79 -25.49 -0.25
CA LYS A 1 1.89 -24.70 0.35
C LYS A 1 2.07 -23.50 -0.56
N ASP A 2 1.45 -22.38 -0.20
CA ASP A 2 1.44 -21.20 -1.07
C ASP A 2 2.81 -20.55 -1.09
N PHE A 3 3.26 -20.19 -2.29
CA PHE A 3 4.57 -19.61 -2.53
C PHE A 3 4.61 -18.18 -1.98
N LEU A 4 5.40 -17.95 -0.94
CA LEU A 4 5.56 -16.67 -0.21
C LEU A 4 6.32 -15.58 -1.02
N GLY A 5 6.34 -15.66 -2.35
CA GLY A 5 7.14 -14.76 -3.19
C GLY A 5 6.74 -13.29 -3.05
N LYS A 6 5.45 -13.01 -2.84
CA LYS A 6 4.93 -11.64 -2.68
C LYS A 6 5.27 -11.04 -1.31
N GLU A 7 5.19 -11.83 -0.24
CA GLU A 7 5.60 -11.39 1.11
C GLU A 7 7.11 -11.14 1.16
N TYR A 8 7.89 -12.00 0.51
CA TYR A 8 9.32 -11.79 0.33
C TYR A 8 9.62 -10.53 -0.48
N HIS A 9 8.87 -10.27 -1.56
CA HIS A 9 9.02 -9.06 -2.36
C HIS A 9 8.74 -7.79 -1.56
N LEU A 10 7.63 -7.76 -0.81
CA LEU A 10 7.29 -6.63 0.07
C LEU A 10 8.36 -6.41 1.15
N SER A 11 8.79 -7.48 1.82
CA SER A 11 9.86 -7.41 2.83
C SER A 11 11.19 -6.92 2.23
N SER A 12 11.53 -7.37 1.03
CA SER A 12 12.72 -6.94 0.29
C SER A 12 12.67 -5.45 -0.05
N VAL A 13 11.55 -4.95 -0.57
CA VAL A 13 11.36 -3.54 -0.90
C VAL A 13 11.43 -2.66 0.37
N VAL A 14 10.76 -3.07 1.45
CA VAL A 14 10.81 -2.36 2.74
C VAL A 14 12.24 -2.32 3.28
N THR A 15 12.95 -3.45 3.23
CA THR A 15 14.35 -3.56 3.69
C THR A 15 15.28 -2.70 2.84
N GLU A 16 15.09 -2.68 1.52
CA GLU A 16 15.88 -1.86 0.61
C GLU A 16 15.70 -0.37 0.92
N ILE A 17 14.46 0.08 1.12
CA ILE A 17 14.16 1.47 1.50
C ILE A 17 14.82 1.80 2.85
N ALA A 18 14.65 0.92 3.84
CA ALA A 18 15.23 1.11 5.16
C ALA A 18 16.74 1.22 5.13
N THR A 19 17.41 0.37 4.34
CA THR A 19 18.86 0.31 4.27
C THR A 19 19.45 1.44 3.41
N LYS A 20 18.89 1.70 2.23
CA LYS A 20 19.44 2.70 1.29
C LYS A 20 19.10 4.14 1.69
N ARG A 21 18.00 4.36 2.40
CA ARG A 21 17.55 5.70 2.81
C ARG A 21 17.71 5.97 4.30
N ASN A 22 18.12 4.96 5.08
CA ASN A 22 18.23 5.02 6.53
C ASN A 22 16.91 5.47 7.20
N LYS A 23 15.78 5.00 6.66
CA LYS A 23 14.42 5.38 7.10
C LYS A 23 13.60 4.15 7.47
N THR A 24 13.09 4.11 8.69
CA THR A 24 12.07 3.12 9.08
C THR A 24 10.73 3.53 8.48
N ILE A 25 10.12 2.65 7.67
CA ILE A 25 8.75 2.85 7.19
C ILE A 25 7.79 2.63 8.35
N LYS A 26 7.04 3.66 8.72
CA LYS A 26 6.02 3.61 9.78
C LYS A 26 4.68 3.11 9.23
N GLN A 27 3.80 2.71 10.15
CA GLN A 27 2.39 2.55 9.81
C GLN A 27 1.88 3.84 9.14
N HIS A 28 0.99 3.70 8.17
CA HIS A 28 0.42 4.80 7.36
C HIS A 28 1.34 5.47 6.33
N GLU A 29 2.63 5.11 6.25
CA GLU A 29 3.55 5.68 5.24
C GLU A 29 3.53 4.96 3.89
N ILE A 30 2.90 3.78 3.83
CA ILE A 30 2.72 3.04 2.58
C ILE A 30 1.32 3.35 2.02
N LEU A 31 1.30 3.71 0.74
CA LEU A 31 0.11 3.69 -0.10
C LEU A 31 0.15 2.46 -1.01
N LEU A 32 -0.84 1.58 -0.89
CA LEU A 32 -1.00 0.41 -1.77
C LEU A 32 -2.16 0.64 -2.76
N LEU A 33 -1.87 0.42 -4.04
CA LEU A 33 -2.84 0.42 -5.14
C LEU A 33 -2.82 -0.99 -5.75
N ASP A 34 -3.87 -1.79 -5.57
CA ASP A 34 -3.90 -3.19 -6.03
C ASP A 34 -5.33 -3.65 -6.35
N ASP A 35 -5.48 -4.58 -7.29
CA ASP A 35 -6.75 -5.22 -7.67
C ASP A 35 -7.06 -6.48 -6.84
N ASP A 36 -6.05 -7.00 -6.12
CA ASP A 36 -6.20 -8.14 -5.24
C ASP A 36 -6.72 -7.73 -3.86
N VAL A 37 -8.03 -7.92 -3.65
CA VAL A 37 -8.74 -7.62 -2.38
C VAL A 37 -8.04 -8.23 -1.16
N LYS A 38 -7.42 -9.41 -1.28
CA LYS A 38 -6.73 -10.02 -0.13
C LYS A 38 -5.53 -9.18 0.29
N LYS A 39 -4.79 -8.62 -0.65
CA LYS A 39 -3.64 -7.75 -0.34
C LYS A 39 -4.08 -6.42 0.25
N ILE A 40 -5.16 -5.85 -0.27
CA ILE A 40 -5.78 -4.63 0.26
C ILE A 40 -6.12 -4.83 1.75
N LEU A 41 -6.84 -5.90 2.09
CA LEU A 41 -7.20 -6.22 3.48
C LEU A 41 -5.99 -6.46 4.38
N ILE A 42 -4.92 -7.07 3.86
CA ILE A 42 -3.68 -7.29 4.62
C ILE A 42 -3.01 -5.94 4.90
N ALA A 43 -2.80 -5.10 3.89
CA ALA A 43 -2.15 -3.81 4.05
C ALA A 43 -2.93 -2.86 4.97
N GLU A 44 -4.26 -2.85 4.87
CA GLU A 44 -5.13 -2.08 5.78
C GLU A 44 -4.98 -2.54 7.24
N LYS A 45 -4.93 -3.85 7.50
CA LYS A 45 -4.67 -4.39 8.86
C LYS A 45 -3.32 -3.98 9.43
N PHE A 46 -2.33 -3.72 8.58
CA PHE A 46 -1.02 -3.19 9.00
C PHE A 46 -1.03 -1.67 9.19
N GLY A 47 -2.18 -1.01 9.00
CA GLY A 47 -2.35 0.43 9.17
C GLY A 47 -1.87 1.24 7.96
N HIS A 48 -1.78 0.65 6.77
CA HIS A 48 -1.39 1.37 5.55
C HIS A 48 -2.61 1.95 4.84
N LYS A 49 -2.38 2.99 4.02
CA LYS A 49 -3.42 3.56 3.17
C LYS A 49 -3.55 2.68 1.93
N VAL A 50 -4.78 2.35 1.53
CA VAL A 50 -5.04 1.39 0.45
C VAL A 50 -6.12 1.93 -0.48
N LEU A 51 -5.96 1.69 -1.78
CA LEU A 51 -7.01 1.89 -2.78
C LEU A 51 -7.13 0.63 -3.62
N GLU A 52 -8.32 0.03 -3.60
CA GLU A 52 -8.64 -1.10 -4.46
C GLU A 52 -8.84 -0.61 -5.90
N ILE A 53 -8.09 -1.18 -6.84
CA ILE A 53 -8.15 -0.88 -8.26
C ILE A 53 -9.16 -1.84 -8.89
N ARG A 54 -10.35 -1.32 -9.25
CA ARG A 54 -11.37 -2.06 -10.02
C ARG A 54 -11.45 -1.54 -11.45
N ASP A 55 -12.14 -2.28 -12.32
CA ASP A 55 -12.30 -1.92 -13.73
C ASP A 55 -12.88 -0.51 -13.94
N GLU A 56 -13.69 0.00 -12.99
CA GLU A 56 -14.30 1.32 -13.05
C GLU A 56 -13.42 2.45 -12.50
N ILE A 57 -12.18 2.17 -12.09
CA ILE A 57 -11.31 3.20 -11.53
C ILE A 57 -10.99 4.27 -12.56
N ASN A 58 -11.08 5.53 -12.12
CA ASN A 58 -10.78 6.68 -12.95
C ASN A 58 -10.03 7.75 -12.14
N LEU A 59 -9.59 8.79 -12.85
CA LEU A 59 -8.81 9.88 -12.26
C LEU A 59 -9.57 10.62 -11.16
N ASP A 60 -10.89 10.78 -11.27
CA ASP A 60 -11.70 11.46 -10.25
C ASP A 60 -11.77 10.63 -8.96
N MET A 61 -11.91 9.31 -9.07
CA MET A 61 -11.87 8.40 -7.92
C MET A 61 -10.49 8.44 -7.23
N PHE A 62 -9.41 8.42 -8.01
CA PHE A 62 -8.06 8.54 -7.47
C PHE A 62 -7.84 9.89 -6.78
N LYS A 63 -8.31 10.97 -7.38
CA LYS A 63 -8.22 12.32 -6.81
C LYS A 63 -8.99 12.43 -5.49
N ASN A 64 -10.22 11.94 -5.44
CA ASN A 64 -11.03 11.93 -4.22
C ASN A 64 -10.35 11.14 -3.09
N PHE A 65 -9.74 10.00 -3.41
CA PHE A 65 -8.97 9.22 -2.46
C PHE A 65 -7.71 9.96 -1.98
N ALA A 66 -6.97 10.60 -2.89
CA ALA A 66 -5.79 11.38 -2.54
C ALA A 66 -6.15 12.58 -1.64
N ASP A 67 -7.23 13.29 -1.95
CA ASP A 67 -7.75 14.37 -1.13
C ASP A 67 -8.12 13.87 0.28
N HIS A 68 -8.80 12.72 0.38
CA HIS A 68 -9.14 12.12 1.67
C HIS A 68 -7.90 11.81 2.53
N ILE A 69 -6.83 11.29 1.93
CA ILE A 69 -5.57 11.06 2.67
C ILE A 69 -4.90 12.36 3.10
N LEU A 70 -4.92 13.39 2.25
CA LEU A 70 -4.21 14.64 2.49
C LEU A 70 -4.92 15.55 3.50
N TYR A 71 -6.25 15.50 3.59
CA TYR A 71 -7.05 16.39 4.43
C TYR A 71 -7.58 15.75 5.72
N GLU A 72 -7.34 14.47 5.97
CA GLU A 72 -7.56 13.82 7.28
C GLU A 72 -6.40 14.00 8.28
N CYS A 73 -5.51 15.00 8.06
CA CYS A 73 -4.44 15.37 9.00
C CYS A 73 -4.83 16.55 9.91
#